data_AF-A0A2W7ZFZ4-F1
#
_entry.id   AF-A0A2W7ZFZ4-F1
#
_cell.length_a   1.000
_cell.length_b   1.000
_cell.length_c   1.000
_cell.angle_alpha   90.00
_cell.angle_beta   90.00
_cell.angle_gamma   90.00
#
_symmetry.space_group_name_H-M   'P 1'
#
loop_
_entity.id
_entity.type
_entity.pdbx_description
1 polymer ?
#
loop_
_entity_poly.entity_id
_entity_poly.type
_entity_poly.pdbx_seq_one_letter_code
_entity_poly.pdbx_strand_id
1 'polypeptide(L)'
;PDWAERLKKGLSIIPAPIYPDQAAHALAIFKQLRIVDAPGSPTFGESCAPWVFDLVAALFGSYDAQTGVRHIKEVFILIPKKNSKSTLAAGIMMTALLLNWRQAAGYTILAPTVEVAANAFNPARDMVRRDDDLDDLCQVQTHIRTITHRVTDTTLKVVAADPNTVSGIKSVGTLIDELWLFGKQYKA
;
A
#
# COMPACT_ATOMS: atom_id res chain seq x y z
N PRO A 1 -12.72 3.23 -24.70
CA PRO A 1 -12.51 2.47 -23.44
C PRO A 1 -13.58 1.38 -23.29
N ASP A 2 -13.17 0.11 -23.12
CA ASP A 2 -14.05 -1.07 -23.03
C ASP A 2 -14.30 -1.53 -21.58
N TRP A 3 -13.76 -0.82 -20.59
CA TRP A 3 -13.77 -1.22 -19.18
C TRP A 3 -15.18 -1.49 -18.61
N ALA A 4 -16.19 -0.72 -19.01
CA ALA A 4 -17.56 -0.91 -18.53
C ALA A 4 -18.14 -2.26 -19.00
N GLU A 5 -17.88 -2.63 -20.25
CA GLU A 5 -18.30 -3.93 -20.80
C GLU A 5 -17.50 -5.08 -20.17
N ARG A 6 -16.20 -4.88 -19.88
CA ARG A 6 -15.41 -5.87 -19.14
C ARG A 6 -16.00 -6.15 -17.76
N LEU A 7 -16.32 -5.10 -16.99
CA LEU A 7 -16.95 -5.25 -15.67
C LEU A 7 -18.29 -6.01 -15.74
N LYS A 8 -19.15 -5.68 -16.72
CA LYS A 8 -20.43 -6.40 -16.92
C LYS A 8 -20.22 -7.89 -17.23
N LYS A 9 -19.14 -8.23 -17.93
CA LYS A 9 -18.78 -9.60 -18.30
C LYS A 9 -17.91 -10.31 -17.25
N GLY A 10 -17.61 -9.66 -16.12
CA GLY A 10 -16.71 -10.20 -15.09
C GLY A 10 -15.24 -10.32 -15.55
N LEU A 11 -14.86 -9.60 -16.61
CA LEU A 11 -13.49 -9.58 -17.12
C LEU A 11 -12.66 -8.53 -16.37
N SER A 12 -11.38 -8.83 -16.17
CA SER A 12 -10.46 -7.91 -15.49
C SER A 12 -10.28 -6.61 -16.27
N ILE A 13 -10.32 -5.49 -15.55
CA ILE A 13 -9.97 -4.16 -16.04
C ILE A 13 -8.54 -3.76 -15.66
N ILE A 14 -7.83 -4.62 -14.92
CA ILE A 14 -6.46 -4.36 -14.49
C ILE A 14 -5.54 -4.62 -15.69
N PRO A 15 -4.75 -3.62 -16.12
CA PRO A 15 -3.82 -3.81 -17.23
C PRO A 15 -2.67 -4.73 -16.83
N ALA A 16 -2.05 -5.39 -17.82
CA ALA A 16 -0.80 -6.10 -17.60
C ALA A 16 0.32 -5.12 -17.18
N PRO A 17 1.33 -5.58 -16.42
CA PRO A 17 2.49 -4.76 -16.09
C PRO A 17 3.26 -4.34 -17.35
N ILE A 18 3.76 -3.10 -17.36
CA ILE A 18 4.61 -2.59 -18.46
C ILE A 18 6.00 -3.23 -18.40
N TYR A 19 6.51 -3.42 -17.19
CA TYR A 19 7.80 -4.02 -16.89
C TYR A 19 7.60 -5.28 -16.03
N PRO A 20 7.60 -6.48 -16.65
CA PRO A 20 7.30 -7.73 -15.96
C PRO A 20 8.27 -8.09 -14.83
N ASP A 21 9.55 -7.76 -14.96
CA ASP A 21 10.57 -8.11 -13.96
C ASP A 21 10.34 -7.33 -12.64
N GLN A 22 9.99 -6.05 -12.74
CA GLN A 22 9.66 -5.19 -11.61
C GLN A 22 8.35 -5.66 -10.95
N ALA A 23 7.37 -6.10 -11.75
CA ALA A 23 6.16 -6.71 -11.24
C ALA A 23 6.44 -8.03 -10.49
N ALA A 24 7.27 -8.90 -11.05
CA ALA A 24 7.62 -10.18 -10.45
C ALA A 24 8.37 -10.00 -9.13
N HIS A 25 9.32 -9.08 -9.08
CA HIS A 25 10.06 -8.75 -7.86
C HIS A 25 9.12 -8.21 -6.78
N ALA A 26 8.23 -7.27 -7.13
CA ALA A 26 7.25 -6.74 -6.19
C ALA A 26 6.27 -7.80 -5.68
N LEU A 27 5.81 -8.69 -6.55
CA LEU A 27 4.95 -9.80 -6.17
C LEU A 27 5.64 -10.79 -5.25
N ALA A 28 6.93 -11.07 -5.45
CA ALA A 28 7.69 -11.96 -4.59
C ALA A 28 7.73 -11.44 -3.14
N ILE A 29 7.95 -10.13 -2.97
CA ILE A 29 7.90 -9.48 -1.65
C ILE A 29 6.47 -9.50 -1.10
N PHE A 30 5.50 -8.97 -1.86
CA PHE A 30 4.11 -8.85 -1.43
C PHE A 30 3.53 -10.18 -0.97
N LYS A 31 3.79 -11.25 -1.73
CA LYS A 31 3.28 -12.60 -1.42
C LYS A 31 3.86 -13.21 -0.16
N GLN A 32 5.01 -12.75 0.34
CA GLN A 32 5.62 -13.26 1.57
C GLN A 32 5.09 -12.55 2.83
N LEU A 33 4.53 -11.34 2.69
CA LEU A 33 3.97 -10.61 3.81
C LEU A 33 2.83 -11.42 4.48
N ARG A 34 2.78 -11.41 5.81
CA ARG A 34 1.78 -12.15 6.59
C ARG A 34 0.52 -11.33 6.88
N ILE A 35 -0.63 -11.98 6.79
CA ILE A 35 -1.91 -11.45 7.28
C ILE A 35 -2.07 -11.91 8.73
N VAL A 36 -1.46 -11.17 9.66
CA VAL A 36 -1.29 -11.60 11.06
C VAL A 36 -2.62 -11.82 11.79
N ASP A 37 -3.63 -11.01 11.49
CA ASP A 37 -4.96 -11.07 12.12
C ASP A 37 -5.88 -12.15 11.52
N ALA A 38 -5.46 -12.85 10.47
CA ALA A 38 -6.17 -14.00 9.94
C ALA A 38 -5.82 -15.30 10.70
N PRO A 39 -6.76 -16.25 10.84
CA PRO A 39 -6.49 -17.55 11.44
C PRO A 39 -5.32 -18.27 10.77
N GLY A 40 -4.32 -18.68 11.56
CA GLY A 40 -3.10 -19.32 11.05
C GLY A 40 -2.05 -18.35 10.50
N SER A 41 -2.33 -17.04 10.49
CA SER A 41 -1.46 -15.98 9.97
C SER A 41 -0.81 -16.31 8.61
N PRO A 42 -1.61 -16.69 7.60
CA PRO A 42 -1.11 -17.02 6.28
C PRO A 42 -0.51 -15.80 5.58
N THR A 43 0.25 -16.06 4.54
CA THR A 43 0.80 -15.01 3.68
C THR A 43 -0.25 -14.49 2.69
N PHE A 44 -0.02 -13.30 2.10
CA PHE A 44 -0.83 -12.83 0.98
C PHE A 44 -0.79 -13.81 -0.20
N GLY A 45 0.36 -14.47 -0.43
CA GLY A 45 0.51 -15.46 -1.49
C GLY A 45 -0.41 -16.67 -1.35
N GLU A 46 -0.71 -17.08 -0.12
CA GLU A 46 -1.57 -18.22 0.18
C GLU A 46 -3.07 -17.86 0.21
N SER A 47 -3.40 -16.60 0.48
CA SER A 47 -4.77 -16.19 0.85
C SER A 47 -5.47 -15.30 -0.16
N CYS A 48 -4.74 -14.61 -1.04
CA CYS A 48 -5.34 -13.60 -1.92
C CYS A 48 -5.86 -14.15 -3.24
N ALA A 49 -6.96 -13.55 -3.72
CA ALA A 49 -7.49 -13.82 -5.04
C ALA A 49 -6.57 -13.28 -6.16
N PRO A 50 -6.58 -13.88 -7.37
CA PRO A 50 -5.67 -13.51 -8.45
C PRO A 50 -5.64 -12.02 -8.80
N TRP A 51 -6.79 -11.34 -8.76
CA TRP A 51 -6.89 -9.91 -9.09
C TRP A 51 -6.04 -9.02 -8.16
N VAL A 52 -5.77 -9.46 -6.92
CA VAL A 52 -4.89 -8.75 -5.98
C VAL A 52 -3.46 -8.75 -6.52
N PHE A 53 -3.02 -9.89 -7.04
CA PHE A 53 -1.69 -10.02 -7.63
C PHE A 53 -1.60 -9.24 -8.95
N ASP A 54 -2.66 -9.25 -9.77
CA ASP A 54 -2.72 -8.43 -10.98
C ASP A 54 -2.60 -6.93 -10.65
N LEU A 55 -3.28 -6.48 -9.59
CA LEU A 55 -3.21 -5.09 -9.11
C LEU A 55 -1.79 -4.72 -8.67
N VAL A 56 -1.16 -5.54 -7.83
CA VAL A 56 0.22 -5.33 -7.36
C VAL A 56 1.20 -5.34 -8.52
N ALA A 57 1.05 -6.30 -9.45
CA ALA A 57 1.85 -6.38 -10.67
C ALA A 57 1.71 -5.12 -11.52
N ALA A 58 0.49 -4.66 -11.81
CA ALA A 58 0.24 -3.47 -12.60
C ALA A 58 0.84 -2.22 -11.94
N LEU A 59 0.65 -2.05 -10.63
CA LEU A 59 1.13 -0.89 -9.89
C LEU A 59 2.67 -0.82 -9.88
N PHE A 60 3.35 -1.90 -9.47
CA PHE A 60 4.81 -1.90 -9.35
C PHE A 60 5.54 -2.16 -10.67
N GLY A 61 4.92 -2.93 -11.57
CA GLY A 61 5.39 -3.13 -12.95
C GLY A 61 5.16 -1.94 -13.86
N SER A 62 4.66 -0.81 -13.37
CA SER A 62 4.63 0.45 -14.12
C SER A 62 5.87 1.32 -13.91
N TYR A 63 6.83 0.83 -13.12
CA TYR A 63 8.05 1.54 -12.77
C TYR A 63 9.21 1.15 -13.69
N ASP A 64 9.75 2.13 -14.39
CA ASP A 64 10.97 2.01 -15.17
C ASP A 64 12.18 2.13 -14.25
N ALA A 65 12.87 1.01 -14.02
CA ALA A 65 14.05 0.98 -13.15
C ALA A 65 15.28 1.70 -13.74
N GLN A 66 15.33 1.89 -15.07
CA GLN A 66 16.46 2.58 -15.72
C GLN A 66 16.31 4.10 -15.64
N THR A 67 15.10 4.61 -15.86
CA THR A 67 14.83 6.05 -15.88
C THR A 67 14.29 6.59 -14.57
N GLY A 68 13.79 5.72 -13.70
CA GLY A 68 13.11 6.08 -12.46
C GLY A 68 11.68 6.60 -12.64
N VAL A 69 11.13 6.52 -13.86
CA VAL A 69 9.78 6.99 -14.17
C VAL A 69 8.73 5.95 -13.78
N ARG A 70 7.68 6.40 -13.08
CA ARG A 70 6.47 5.60 -12.84
C ARG A 70 5.36 6.04 -13.79
N HIS A 71 4.93 5.15 -14.68
CA HIS A 71 3.90 5.44 -15.68
C HIS A 71 2.48 5.44 -15.08
N ILE A 72 2.21 4.56 -14.11
CA ILE A 72 0.94 4.58 -13.35
C ILE A 72 1.20 5.27 -12.01
N LYS A 73 0.80 6.54 -11.92
CA LYS A 73 1.02 7.37 -10.72
C LYS A 73 -0.08 7.20 -9.68
N GLU A 74 -1.30 6.90 -10.11
CA GLU A 74 -2.50 6.84 -9.28
C GLU A 74 -3.29 5.59 -9.58
N VAL A 75 -3.78 4.93 -8.53
CA VAL A 75 -4.66 3.77 -8.63
C VAL A 75 -5.81 3.96 -7.66
N PHE A 76 -7.02 3.75 -8.15
CA PHE A 76 -8.24 3.81 -7.35
C PHE A 76 -8.83 2.41 -7.19
N ILE A 77 -9.18 2.06 -5.96
CA ILE A 77 -9.71 0.75 -5.60
C ILE A 77 -11.06 0.95 -4.91
N LEU A 78 -12.11 0.40 -5.51
CA LEU A 78 -13.46 0.38 -4.94
C LEU A 78 -13.83 -1.04 -4.53
N ILE A 79 -13.73 -1.32 -3.24
CA ILE A 79 -13.99 -2.65 -2.67
C ILE A 79 -15.06 -2.53 -1.57
N PRO A 80 -16.07 -3.42 -1.54
CA PRO A 80 -17.06 -3.45 -0.46
C PRO A 80 -16.43 -3.73 0.91
N LYS A 81 -17.09 -3.29 1.98
CA LYS A 81 -16.67 -3.61 3.35
C LYS A 81 -16.52 -5.13 3.55
N LYS A 82 -15.65 -5.52 4.49
CA LYS A 82 -15.34 -6.93 4.84
C LYS A 82 -14.64 -7.74 3.73
N ASN A 83 -13.99 -7.08 2.78
CA ASN A 83 -13.14 -7.73 1.76
C ASN A 83 -11.66 -7.32 1.94
N SER A 84 -11.20 -7.23 3.19
CA SER A 84 -9.79 -7.04 3.57
C SER A 84 -9.08 -5.82 2.94
N LYS A 85 -9.82 -4.74 2.66
CA LYS A 85 -9.30 -3.52 2.02
C LYS A 85 -8.09 -2.93 2.76
N SER A 86 -8.21 -2.70 4.07
CA SER A 86 -7.14 -2.04 4.84
C SER A 86 -5.91 -2.94 4.99
N THR A 87 -6.10 -4.26 5.11
CA THR A 87 -5.03 -5.26 5.08
C THR A 87 -4.29 -5.26 3.73
N LEU A 88 -5.02 -5.26 2.62
CA LEU A 88 -4.44 -5.13 1.27
C LEU A 88 -3.65 -3.83 1.13
N ALA A 89 -4.21 -2.71 1.58
CA ALA A 89 -3.55 -1.42 1.55
C ALA A 89 -2.25 -1.43 2.36
N ALA A 90 -2.25 -2.05 3.55
CA ALA A 90 -1.05 -2.24 4.36
C ALA A 90 0.04 -3.04 3.62
N GLY A 91 -0.33 -4.16 2.99
CA GLY A 91 0.60 -4.99 2.22
C GLY A 91 1.22 -4.24 1.02
N ILE A 92 0.41 -3.46 0.30
CA ILE A 92 0.89 -2.61 -0.80
C ILE A 92 1.88 -1.55 -0.29
N MET A 93 1.55 -0.87 0.81
CA MET A 93 2.42 0.17 1.37
C MET A 93 3.73 -0.39 1.94
N MET A 94 3.69 -1.57 2.58
CA MET A 94 4.89 -2.27 3.02
C MET A 94 5.76 -2.71 1.83
N THR A 95 5.14 -3.22 0.76
CA THR A 95 5.87 -3.58 -0.47
C THR A 95 6.54 -2.34 -1.08
N ALA A 96 5.84 -1.20 -1.10
CA ALA A 96 6.42 0.05 -1.57
C ALA A 96 7.59 0.54 -0.70
N LEU A 97 7.45 0.44 0.62
CA LEU A 97 8.50 0.78 1.59
C LEU A 97 9.77 -0.07 1.37
N LEU A 98 9.61 -1.39 1.22
CA LEU A 98 10.71 -2.34 1.06
C LEU A 98 11.41 -2.23 -0.30
N LEU A 99 10.66 -1.93 -1.37
CA LEU A 99 11.23 -1.75 -2.71
C LEU A 99 11.91 -0.40 -2.91
N ASN A 100 11.69 0.57 -2.01
CA ASN A 100 12.15 1.93 -2.23
C ASN A 100 13.67 2.04 -2.06
N TRP A 101 14.35 2.44 -3.14
CA TRP A 101 15.79 2.69 -3.15
C TRP A 101 16.16 4.13 -2.74
N ARG A 102 15.19 5.05 -2.72
CA ARG A 102 15.44 6.46 -2.40
C ARG A 102 15.72 6.63 -0.90
N GLN A 103 16.82 7.28 -0.56
CA GLN A 103 17.19 7.60 0.82
C GLN A 103 16.24 8.64 1.43
N ALA A 104 15.91 8.47 2.71
CA ALA A 104 15.07 9.35 3.52
C ALA A 104 13.72 9.70 2.87
N ALA A 105 13.13 8.77 2.12
CA ALA A 105 11.83 8.99 1.50
C ALA A 105 10.69 8.90 2.54
N GLY A 106 9.59 9.60 2.27
CA GLY A 106 8.39 9.55 3.12
C GLY A 106 7.22 8.93 2.38
N TYR A 107 6.63 7.88 2.93
CA TYR A 107 5.33 7.33 2.55
C TYR A 107 4.30 7.72 3.60
N THR A 108 3.07 7.97 3.15
CA THR A 108 2.01 8.48 4.03
C THR A 108 0.75 7.62 3.94
N ILE A 109 0.16 7.33 5.09
CA ILE A 109 -1.22 6.82 5.21
C ILE A 109 -2.09 8.00 5.62
N LEU A 110 -2.93 8.46 4.71
CA LEU A 110 -3.87 9.54 4.91
C LEU A 110 -5.29 8.97 5.07
N ALA A 111 -5.99 9.39 6.11
CA ALA A 111 -7.38 9.05 6.32
C ALA A 111 -8.11 10.20 7.04
N PRO A 112 -9.46 10.20 7.09
CA PRO A 112 -10.23 11.28 7.72
C PRO A 112 -9.93 11.45 9.21
N THR A 113 -9.55 10.36 9.89
CA THR A 113 -9.13 10.39 11.30
C THR A 113 -7.93 9.47 11.54
N VAL A 114 -7.23 9.70 12.64
CA VAL A 114 -6.12 8.83 13.08
C VAL A 114 -6.61 7.39 13.34
N GLU A 115 -7.80 7.22 13.92
CA GLU A 115 -8.41 5.89 14.07
C GLU A 115 -8.56 5.17 12.72
N VAL A 116 -9.06 5.85 11.69
CA VAL A 116 -9.26 5.21 10.38
C VAL A 116 -7.92 4.83 9.76
N ALA A 117 -6.93 5.72 9.84
CA ALA A 117 -5.58 5.41 9.35
C ALA A 117 -4.92 4.23 10.09
N ALA A 118 -5.28 4.01 11.37
CA ALA A 118 -4.79 2.87 12.14
C ALA A 118 -5.22 1.52 11.54
N ASN A 119 -6.31 1.47 10.76
CA ASN A 119 -6.76 0.23 10.11
C ASN A 119 -5.79 -0.28 9.04
N ALA A 120 -5.00 0.62 8.42
CA ALA A 120 -3.94 0.24 7.49
C ALA A 120 -2.56 0.18 8.18
N PHE A 121 -2.32 1.05 9.17
CA PHE A 121 -1.05 1.05 9.90
C PHE A 121 -0.86 -0.17 10.79
N ASN A 122 -1.90 -0.61 11.52
CA ASN A 122 -1.77 -1.73 12.45
C ASN A 122 -1.41 -3.05 11.73
N PRO A 123 -2.04 -3.43 10.59
CA PRO A 123 -1.60 -4.60 9.85
C PRO A 123 -0.17 -4.47 9.33
N ALA A 124 0.26 -3.29 8.86
CA ALA A 124 1.64 -3.07 8.41
C ALA A 124 2.66 -3.23 9.57
N ARG A 125 2.35 -2.68 10.75
CA ARG A 125 3.12 -2.89 11.97
C ARG A 125 3.21 -4.38 12.32
N ASP A 126 2.09 -5.08 12.26
CA ASP A 126 2.01 -6.46 12.69
C ASP A 126 2.75 -7.38 11.72
N MET A 127 2.75 -7.08 10.41
CA MET A 127 3.63 -7.73 9.42
C MET A 127 5.10 -7.65 9.84
N VAL A 128 5.57 -6.47 10.25
CA VAL A 128 6.96 -6.27 10.70
C VAL A 128 7.24 -7.06 11.98
N ARG A 129 6.39 -6.90 13.01
CA ARG A 129 6.64 -7.51 14.33
C ARG A 129 6.55 -9.04 14.35
N ARG A 130 5.99 -9.66 13.31
CA ARG A 130 5.76 -11.11 13.25
C ARG A 130 6.68 -11.81 12.27
N ASP A 131 7.68 -11.10 11.76
CA ASP A 131 8.66 -11.59 10.82
C ASP A 131 10.04 -11.06 11.22
N ASP A 132 10.94 -11.96 11.62
CA ASP A 132 12.22 -11.57 12.22
C ASP A 132 13.08 -10.76 11.24
N ASP A 133 13.05 -11.10 9.94
CA ASP A 133 13.78 -10.36 8.90
C ASP A 133 13.22 -8.94 8.74
N LEU A 134 11.89 -8.79 8.79
CA LEU A 134 11.28 -7.46 8.75
C LEU A 134 11.53 -6.66 10.03
N ASP A 135 11.52 -7.26 11.22
CA ASP A 135 11.81 -6.57 12.49
C ASP A 135 13.25 -6.05 12.55
N ASP A 136 14.19 -6.83 11.98
CA ASP A 136 15.58 -6.40 11.77
C ASP A 136 15.67 -5.24 10.77
N LEU A 137 14.96 -5.32 9.64
CA LEU A 137 15.00 -4.29 8.59
C LEU A 137 14.21 -3.02 8.93
N CYS A 138 13.18 -3.10 9.78
CA CYS A 138 12.23 -2.03 10.02
C CYS A 138 12.06 -1.72 11.50
N GLN A 139 12.15 -0.44 11.87
CA GLN A 139 11.79 0.03 13.19
C GLN A 139 10.32 0.45 13.26
N VAL A 140 9.53 -0.20 14.10
CA VAL A 140 8.16 0.25 14.39
C VAL A 140 8.14 1.19 15.60
N GLN A 141 7.63 2.41 15.40
CA GLN A 141 7.39 3.41 16.44
C GLN A 141 5.89 3.64 16.62
N THR A 142 5.23 2.86 17.49
CA THR A 142 3.76 2.86 17.62
C THR A 142 3.19 4.18 18.13
N HIS A 143 3.88 4.87 19.04
CA HIS A 143 3.41 6.12 19.64
C HIS A 143 3.22 7.25 18.62
N ILE A 144 4.08 7.34 17.61
CA ILE A 144 3.97 8.28 16.48
C ILE A 144 3.41 7.64 15.20
N ARG A 145 3.07 6.35 15.24
CA ARG A 145 2.54 5.57 14.11
C ARG A 145 3.41 5.69 12.86
N THR A 146 4.69 5.38 13.03
CA THR A 146 5.70 5.34 11.97
C THR A 146 6.37 3.98 11.90
N ILE A 147 6.61 3.48 10.69
CA ILE A 147 7.53 2.38 10.41
C ILE A 147 8.71 2.97 9.62
N THR A 148 9.94 2.69 10.05
CA THR A 148 11.16 3.23 9.41
C THR A 148 12.00 2.07 8.90
N HIS A 149 12.27 2.03 7.59
CA HIS A 149 13.22 1.09 7.01
C HIS A 149 14.65 1.53 7.33
N ARG A 150 15.39 0.72 8.10
CA ARG A 150 16.67 1.12 8.74
C ARG A 150 17.79 1.38 7.75
N VAL A 151 17.78 0.73 6.59
CA VAL A 151 18.87 0.86 5.60
C VAL A 151 18.74 2.13 4.78
N THR A 152 17.52 2.61 4.56
CA THR A 152 17.26 3.77 3.67
C THR A 152 16.70 4.98 4.40
N ASP A 153 16.47 4.89 5.72
CA ASP A 153 15.72 5.85 6.52
C ASP A 153 14.34 6.23 5.92
N THR A 154 13.78 5.35 5.09
CA THR A 154 12.47 5.58 4.48
C THR A 154 11.39 5.32 5.52
N THR A 155 10.40 6.20 5.58
CA THR A 155 9.33 6.12 6.58
C THR A 155 7.98 5.82 5.96
N LEU A 156 7.13 5.06 6.65
CA LEU A 156 5.70 4.96 6.42
C LEU A 156 4.97 5.51 7.64
N LYS A 157 4.29 6.65 7.49
CA LYS A 157 3.71 7.40 8.61
C LYS A 157 2.21 7.65 8.45
N VAL A 158 1.47 7.55 9.55
CA VAL A 158 0.08 7.98 9.62
C VAL A 158 -0.02 9.49 9.73
N VAL A 159 -0.87 10.09 8.90
CA VAL A 159 -1.22 11.50 8.93
C VAL A 159 -2.74 11.62 8.94
N ALA A 160 -3.27 12.41 9.88
CA ALA A 160 -4.68 12.77 9.89
C ALA A 160 -4.95 13.83 8.82
N ALA A 161 -6.11 13.76 8.17
CA ALA A 161 -6.54 14.80 7.25
C ALA A 161 -7.07 16.05 8.00
N ASP A 162 -6.20 16.77 8.69
CA ASP A 162 -6.47 18.15 9.13
C ASP A 162 -5.86 19.10 8.08
N PRO A 163 -6.58 20.12 7.59
CA PRO A 163 -6.07 21.10 6.61
C PRO A 163 -4.68 21.68 6.97
N ASN A 164 -4.38 21.85 8.26
CA ASN A 164 -3.08 22.34 8.72
C ASN A 164 -1.95 21.31 8.61
N THR A 165 -2.30 20.01 8.65
CA THR A 165 -1.32 18.91 8.66
C THR A 165 -0.97 18.38 7.26
N VAL A 166 -1.88 18.50 6.30
CA VAL A 166 -1.67 17.99 4.92
C VAL A 166 -0.80 18.93 4.08
N SER A 167 -0.78 20.23 4.42
CA SER A 167 0.10 21.20 3.74
C SER A 167 1.58 20.95 4.10
N GLY A 168 2.43 20.72 3.09
CA GLY A 168 3.89 20.59 3.28
C GLY A 168 4.44 19.16 3.46
N ILE A 169 3.60 18.13 3.40
CA ILE A 169 4.09 16.74 3.46
C ILE A 169 4.79 16.37 2.15
N LYS A 170 6.08 16.07 2.23
CA LYS A 170 6.85 15.49 1.14
C LYS A 170 6.67 13.98 1.14
N SER A 171 5.65 13.51 0.43
CA SER A 171 5.36 12.08 0.26
C SER A 171 5.78 11.60 -1.13
N VAL A 172 6.52 10.49 -1.22
CA VAL A 172 6.82 9.80 -2.49
C VAL A 172 5.72 8.81 -2.89
N GLY A 173 4.83 8.47 -1.95
CA GLY A 173 3.67 7.62 -2.18
C GLY A 173 2.67 7.74 -1.02
N THR A 174 1.41 7.96 -1.36
CA THR A 174 0.36 8.20 -0.36
C THR A 174 -0.78 7.21 -0.56
N LEU A 175 -1.11 6.49 0.51
CA LEU A 175 -2.36 5.76 0.63
C LEU A 175 -3.43 6.72 1.14
N ILE A 176 -4.53 6.86 0.41
CA ILE A 176 -5.72 7.58 0.88
C ILE A 176 -6.79 6.54 1.21
N ASP A 177 -7.02 6.30 2.51
CA ASP A 177 -8.05 5.38 2.96
C ASP A 177 -9.38 6.10 3.20
N GLU A 178 -10.50 5.42 2.91
CA GLU A 178 -11.86 5.95 3.00
C GLU A 178 -12.07 7.26 2.22
N LEU A 179 -11.56 7.35 0.99
CA LEU A 179 -11.64 8.54 0.12
C LEU A 179 -13.04 9.17 0.04
N TRP A 180 -14.11 8.35 0.03
CA TRP A 180 -15.49 8.83 -0.04
C TRP A 180 -15.93 9.68 1.17
N LEU A 181 -15.28 9.53 2.33
CA LEU A 181 -15.55 10.36 3.51
C LEU A 181 -15.02 11.79 3.32
N PHE A 182 -13.90 11.95 2.63
CA PHE A 182 -13.36 13.27 2.28
C PHE A 182 -14.32 14.05 1.40
N GLY A 183 -14.93 13.39 0.40
CA GLY A 183 -15.91 14.02 -0.48
C GLY A 183 -17.19 14.49 0.22
N LYS A 184 -17.46 14.04 1.45
CA LYS A 184 -18.58 14.53 2.28
C LYS A 184 -18.21 15.74 3.13
N GLN A 185 -16.93 16.05 3.28
CA GLN A 185 -16.45 17.20 4.05
C GLN A 185 -16.33 18.41 3.11
N TYR A 186 -17.36 19.26 3.10
CA TYR A 186 -17.45 20.47 2.26
C TYR A 186 -16.38 21.56 2.53
N LYS A 187 -15.47 21.32 3.49
CA LYS A 187 -14.47 22.29 3.99
C LYS A 187 -13.02 21.81 3.87
N ALA A 188 -12.74 20.87 2.97
CA ALA A 188 -11.37 20.45 2.65
C ALA A 188 -10.67 21.47 1.74
#